data_AF-A0A956EH59-F1
#
_entry.id   AF-A0A956EH59-F1
#
_cell.length_a   1.000
_cell.length_b   1.000
_cell.length_c   1.000
_cell.angle_alpha   90.00
_cell.angle_beta   90.00
_cell.angle_gamma   90.00
#
_symmetry.space_group_name_H-M   'P 1'
#
loop_
_entity.id
_entity.type
_entity.pdbx_description
1 polymer ?
#
loop_
_entity_poly.entity_id
_entity_poly.type
_entity_poly.pdbx_seq_one_letter_code
_entity_poly.pdbx_strand_id
1 'polypeptide(L)'
;MRTRSLASLAFALSLACSGSSGDAGTDSNTESGSSTSTSTSTSSTSTSTSTSGTSSGSGTAAETTSTSTSTSTSTSTGSTTSDTTGMVGECTPVECDGKIYECGDCIDNDNDGKVDNGDIECISPCDDDEGSFASGLPGDNMDPCNQDCYFDGNSGAGDDKCNWSLKCDPNNPGGDTCPYDPNYKNCPDMQDQQCNDFCPVPNGCDCFGCCTITVGDMSYDIYLGDPDCSVQTIDSCAKCTKQEACLNPCVPENCEVCFGQDLPPGCEMPMCDKGDSCTVDAMGNDDCGDGLFCSTGCCVPIIPG
;
A
#
# COMPACT_ATOMS: atom_id res chain seq x y z
N MET A 1 24.88 -38.57 34.78
CA MET A 1 26.36 -38.57 34.65
C MET A 1 26.80 -39.49 33.51
N ARG A 2 27.15 -38.94 32.35
CA ARG A 2 28.06 -39.53 31.35
C ARG A 2 28.68 -38.37 30.58
N THR A 3 30.00 -38.34 30.49
CA THR A 3 30.81 -37.21 30.01
C THR A 3 31.46 -37.51 28.66
N ARG A 4 31.93 -36.44 27.99
CA ARG A 4 32.79 -36.40 26.77
C ARG A 4 32.00 -36.48 25.45
N SER A 5 32.39 -35.79 24.38
CA SER A 5 33.65 -35.08 24.14
C SER A 5 33.47 -33.80 23.31
N LEU A 6 34.25 -32.76 23.60
CA LEU A 6 34.51 -31.64 22.68
C LEU A 6 35.47 -32.08 21.58
N ALA A 7 35.25 -31.63 20.35
CA ALA A 7 36.21 -31.70 19.25
C ALA A 7 36.12 -30.41 18.42
N SER A 8 37.11 -29.53 18.59
CA SER A 8 37.27 -28.33 17.77
C SER A 8 37.86 -28.70 16.41
N LEU A 9 37.34 -28.11 15.32
CA LEU A 9 38.01 -28.13 14.03
C LEU A 9 38.07 -26.70 13.48
N ALA A 10 39.27 -26.12 13.47
CA ALA A 10 39.53 -24.86 12.82
C ALA A 10 39.92 -25.13 11.35
N PHE A 11 39.35 -24.37 10.42
CA PHE A 11 39.80 -24.35 9.03
C PHE A 11 40.12 -22.91 8.65
N ALA A 12 41.40 -22.63 8.40
CA ALA A 12 41.88 -21.38 7.84
C ALA A 12 42.29 -21.66 6.39
N LEU A 13 41.78 -20.87 5.45
CA LEU A 13 42.25 -20.89 4.07
C LEU A 13 42.43 -19.46 3.56
N SER A 14 43.69 -19.06 3.42
CA SER A 14 44.11 -17.80 2.83
C SER A 14 44.51 -18.02 1.38
N LEU A 15 43.86 -17.33 0.43
CA LEU A 15 44.39 -17.15 -0.92
C LEU A 15 44.65 -15.67 -1.18
N ALA A 16 45.84 -15.37 -1.70
CA ALA A 16 46.27 -14.03 -2.10
C ALA A 16 46.72 -14.06 -3.55
N CYS A 17 46.43 -12.98 -4.29
CA CYS A 17 47.02 -12.71 -5.61
C CYS A 17 47.33 -11.22 -5.75
N SER A 18 48.62 -10.88 -5.70
CA SER A 18 49.18 -9.76 -6.47
C SER A 18 49.38 -10.23 -7.93
N GLY A 19 49.49 -9.41 -8.97
CA GLY A 19 49.52 -7.95 -9.11
C GLY A 19 50.41 -7.58 -10.33
N SER A 20 50.15 -6.45 -11.01
CA SER A 20 51.05 -5.69 -11.92
C SER A 20 50.25 -4.72 -12.82
N SER A 21 50.79 -3.66 -13.46
CA SER A 21 51.95 -2.77 -13.19
C SER A 21 52.04 -1.69 -14.30
N GLY A 22 52.24 -0.42 -13.92
CA GLY A 22 52.80 0.67 -14.77
C GLY A 22 51.84 1.42 -15.70
N ASP A 23 52.18 2.61 -16.21
CA ASP A 23 53.21 3.60 -15.77
C ASP A 23 52.92 5.00 -16.41
N ALA A 24 53.48 6.05 -15.79
CA ALA A 24 53.78 7.42 -16.26
C ALA A 24 52.97 8.14 -17.38
N GLY A 25 52.63 9.41 -17.13
CA GLY A 25 52.08 10.35 -18.11
C GLY A 25 52.03 11.80 -17.62
N THR A 26 53.18 12.43 -17.40
CA THR A 26 53.33 13.84 -17.00
C THR A 26 52.98 14.80 -18.14
N ASP A 27 52.21 15.87 -17.91
CA ASP A 27 52.71 17.25 -18.11
C ASP A 27 51.73 18.36 -17.68
N SER A 28 52.31 19.55 -17.45
CA SER A 28 51.63 20.74 -16.90
C SER A 28 51.15 21.68 -18.00
N ASN A 29 50.07 22.44 -17.75
CA ASN A 29 50.13 23.89 -18.00
C ASN A 29 49.04 24.73 -17.30
N THR A 30 49.45 25.95 -16.99
CA THR A 30 48.70 27.07 -16.41
C THR A 30 47.84 27.77 -17.47
N GLU A 31 46.65 28.28 -17.12
CA GLU A 31 46.33 29.73 -17.16
C GLU A 31 44.88 30.07 -16.76
N SER A 32 44.70 31.34 -16.34
CA SER A 32 43.45 31.92 -15.83
C SER A 32 42.47 32.32 -16.95
N GLY A 33 41.17 32.29 -16.67
CA GLY A 33 40.16 32.85 -17.60
C GLY A 33 38.79 33.06 -16.96
N SER A 34 38.49 34.29 -16.54
CA SER A 34 37.14 34.72 -16.15
C SER A 34 36.34 35.14 -17.39
N SER A 35 35.06 34.74 -17.49
CA SER A 35 34.07 35.41 -18.34
C SER A 35 32.62 35.04 -17.97
N THR A 36 31.88 36.04 -17.50
CA THR A 36 30.41 36.09 -17.52
C THR A 36 29.87 35.93 -18.95
N SER A 37 28.72 35.27 -19.14
CA SER A 37 27.88 35.46 -20.35
C SER A 37 26.41 35.14 -20.09
N THR A 38 25.61 36.21 -20.02
CA THR A 38 24.15 36.18 -20.20
C THR A 38 23.79 35.64 -21.59
N SER A 39 22.66 34.95 -21.74
CA SER A 39 22.05 34.72 -23.06
C SER A 39 20.53 34.74 -22.99
N THR A 40 19.94 35.45 -23.95
CA THR A 40 18.53 35.88 -23.95
C THR A 40 17.70 35.02 -24.92
N SER A 41 16.40 34.92 -24.62
CA SER A 41 15.37 34.24 -25.41
C SER A 41 15.41 34.56 -26.91
N THR A 42 15.10 33.57 -27.75
CA THR A 42 14.54 33.83 -29.09
C THR A 42 13.52 32.75 -29.48
N SER A 43 12.28 33.18 -29.73
CA SER A 43 11.19 32.36 -30.24
C SER A 43 11.10 32.49 -31.77
N SER A 44 10.74 31.41 -32.47
CA SER A 44 10.24 31.51 -33.86
C SER A 44 9.45 30.27 -34.26
N THR A 45 8.12 30.40 -34.25
CA THR A 45 7.18 29.47 -34.87
C THR A 45 7.18 29.67 -36.39
N SER A 46 7.00 28.61 -37.18
CA SER A 46 6.84 28.71 -38.64
C SER A 46 5.88 27.66 -39.17
N THR A 47 4.94 28.10 -40.02
CA THR A 47 3.80 27.33 -40.50
C THR A 47 3.84 27.19 -42.01
N SER A 48 3.70 25.98 -42.56
CA SER A 48 3.05 25.66 -43.85
C SER A 48 3.21 24.16 -44.17
N THR A 49 2.48 23.45 -45.04
CA THR A 49 1.12 23.46 -45.64
C THR A 49 1.23 22.57 -46.90
N SER A 50 0.60 21.38 -46.91
CA SER A 50 0.19 20.60 -48.11
C SER A 50 1.30 20.06 -49.07
N THR A 51 1.15 19.01 -49.92
CA THR A 51 -0.03 18.27 -50.44
C THR A 51 0.36 16.89 -51.05
N SER A 52 -0.59 15.96 -51.13
CA SER A 52 -0.80 14.92 -52.19
C SER A 52 0.17 13.72 -52.42
N GLY A 53 -0.41 12.50 -52.48
CA GLY A 53 0.21 11.29 -53.05
C GLY A 53 -0.71 10.04 -53.01
N THR A 54 -1.28 9.62 -54.16
CA THR A 54 -2.44 8.69 -54.27
C THR A 54 -2.07 7.29 -54.82
N SER A 55 -2.71 6.20 -54.32
CA SER A 55 -3.27 5.04 -55.09
C SER A 55 -3.61 3.84 -54.15
N SER A 56 -4.86 3.38 -54.02
CA SER A 56 -5.59 2.36 -54.83
C SER A 56 -5.25 0.89 -54.49
N GLY A 57 -6.19 -0.05 -54.26
CA GLY A 57 -7.67 0.02 -54.20
C GLY A 57 -8.33 -1.39 -54.19
N SER A 58 -9.68 -1.45 -54.11
CA SER A 58 -10.56 -2.66 -54.16
C SER A 58 -10.46 -3.64 -52.98
N GLY A 59 -11.50 -4.35 -52.49
CA GLY A 59 -12.94 -4.48 -52.80
C GLY A 59 -13.49 -5.75 -52.10
N THR A 60 -14.77 -6.02 -51.84
CA THR A 60 -16.07 -5.37 -52.16
C THR A 60 -17.14 -5.85 -51.13
N ALA A 61 -18.32 -5.22 -51.05
CA ALA A 61 -19.36 -5.43 -50.04
C ALA A 61 -20.20 -6.73 -50.15
N ALA A 62 -20.83 -7.15 -49.02
CA ALA A 62 -22.19 -7.68 -48.98
C ALA A 62 -22.86 -7.49 -47.60
N GLU A 63 -24.16 -7.21 -47.63
CA GLU A 63 -25.10 -6.93 -46.54
C GLU A 63 -25.76 -8.23 -46.04
N THR A 64 -26.10 -8.36 -44.75
CA THR A 64 -27.26 -9.16 -44.24
C THR A 64 -27.60 -8.83 -42.78
N THR A 65 -28.88 -8.57 -42.52
CA THR A 65 -29.51 -8.40 -41.20
C THR A 65 -29.61 -9.71 -40.41
N SER A 66 -29.46 -9.68 -39.07
CA SER A 66 -30.21 -10.58 -38.16
C SER A 66 -30.22 -10.11 -36.70
N THR A 67 -31.42 -9.96 -36.16
CA THR A 67 -31.71 -9.84 -34.72
C THR A 67 -31.53 -11.20 -34.04
N SER A 68 -30.94 -11.23 -32.83
CA SER A 68 -30.99 -12.41 -31.96
C SER A 68 -30.95 -12.03 -30.48
N THR A 69 -32.14 -11.94 -29.89
CA THR A 69 -32.34 -11.99 -28.44
C THR A 69 -31.75 -13.28 -27.89
N SER A 70 -31.00 -13.22 -26.78
CA SER A 70 -30.60 -14.40 -26.02
C SER A 70 -30.91 -14.19 -24.54
N THR A 71 -31.98 -14.84 -24.09
CA THR A 71 -32.39 -14.91 -22.69
C THR A 71 -31.66 -16.07 -22.03
N SER A 72 -30.75 -15.79 -21.09
CA SER A 72 -30.09 -16.82 -20.28
C SER A 72 -30.81 -16.96 -18.95
N THR A 73 -31.59 -18.03 -18.81
CA THR A 73 -32.25 -18.41 -17.56
C THR A 73 -31.31 -19.30 -16.74
N SER A 74 -30.76 -18.78 -15.66
CA SER A 74 -30.12 -19.59 -14.61
C SER A 74 -31.13 -19.83 -13.49
N THR A 75 -31.26 -21.09 -13.07
CA THR A 75 -32.19 -21.52 -12.01
C THR A 75 -31.39 -22.18 -10.89
N SER A 76 -31.32 -21.51 -9.75
CA SER A 76 -30.71 -22.04 -8.52
C SER A 76 -31.72 -21.96 -7.37
N THR A 77 -32.44 -23.05 -7.14
CA THR A 77 -33.09 -23.33 -5.84
C THR A 77 -32.02 -24.00 -4.97
N GLY A 78 -31.74 -23.66 -3.71
CA GLY A 78 -32.37 -22.71 -2.78
C GLY A 78 -32.47 -23.36 -1.39
N SER A 79 -32.01 -22.70 -0.32
CA SER A 79 -32.38 -23.03 1.07
C SER A 79 -32.09 -21.86 2.01
N THR A 80 -33.05 -21.57 2.86
CA THR A 80 -33.16 -20.36 3.69
C THR A 80 -33.13 -20.69 5.17
N THR A 81 -32.56 -19.80 5.99
CA THR A 81 -33.12 -19.45 7.30
C THR A 81 -33.06 -17.94 7.48
N SER A 82 -34.22 -17.29 7.37
CA SER A 82 -34.38 -15.86 7.65
C SER A 82 -34.48 -15.60 9.14
N ASP A 83 -33.95 -14.47 9.58
CA ASP A 83 -34.69 -13.56 10.47
C ASP A 83 -34.48 -12.10 10.02
N THR A 84 -35.34 -11.19 10.48
CA THR A 84 -35.80 -10.05 9.65
C THR A 84 -35.17 -8.69 9.98
N THR A 85 -34.32 -8.14 9.09
CA THR A 85 -34.06 -6.69 8.96
C THR A 85 -33.40 -6.33 7.63
N GLY A 86 -33.95 -5.33 6.91
CA GLY A 86 -33.29 -4.68 5.76
C GLY A 86 -33.24 -5.49 4.46
N MET A 87 -33.08 -4.78 3.34
CA MET A 87 -32.48 -5.35 2.14
C MET A 87 -30.99 -5.06 2.25
N VAL A 88 -30.23 -5.99 2.83
CA VAL A 88 -28.77 -6.02 2.67
C VAL A 88 -28.46 -6.22 1.18
N GLY A 89 -27.39 -5.61 0.69
CA GLY A 89 -26.94 -5.80 -0.68
C GLY A 89 -26.60 -7.26 -0.96
N GLU A 90 -26.64 -7.68 -2.23
CA GLU A 90 -25.84 -8.83 -2.62
C GLU A 90 -24.39 -8.33 -2.67
N CYS A 91 -23.50 -8.94 -1.87
CA CYS A 91 -22.09 -8.56 -1.86
C CYS A 91 -21.50 -8.67 -3.27
N THR A 92 -20.76 -7.64 -3.66
CA THR A 92 -20.17 -7.49 -4.99
C THR A 92 -18.65 -7.54 -4.87
N PRO A 93 -18.00 -8.64 -5.32
CA PRO A 93 -16.56 -8.80 -5.17
C PRO A 93 -15.78 -7.67 -5.86
N VAL A 94 -14.69 -7.27 -5.22
CA VAL A 94 -13.80 -6.19 -5.67
C VAL A 94 -12.63 -6.79 -6.46
N GLU A 95 -12.39 -6.28 -7.67
CA GLU A 95 -11.27 -6.72 -8.52
C GLU A 95 -10.11 -5.73 -8.45
N CYS A 96 -8.95 -6.21 -8.01
CA CYS A 96 -7.68 -5.49 -7.98
C CYS A 96 -6.74 -6.08 -9.05
N ASP A 97 -6.48 -5.32 -10.11
CA ASP A 97 -5.64 -5.69 -11.27
C ASP A 97 -5.89 -7.10 -11.87
N GLY A 98 -7.16 -7.53 -11.87
CA GLY A 98 -7.60 -8.81 -12.43
C GLY A 98 -7.49 -10.00 -11.47
N LYS A 99 -7.17 -9.76 -10.20
CA LYS A 99 -7.33 -10.71 -9.09
C LYS A 99 -8.42 -10.19 -8.14
N ILE A 100 -9.09 -11.13 -7.48
CA ILE A 100 -9.93 -10.88 -6.31
C ILE A 100 -9.15 -11.48 -5.13
N TYR A 101 -9.04 -10.72 -4.04
CA TYR A 101 -8.23 -11.01 -2.86
C TYR A 101 -9.15 -11.34 -1.66
N GLU A 102 -8.59 -11.89 -0.58
CA GLU A 102 -9.40 -12.39 0.56
C GLU A 102 -10.27 -11.29 1.19
N CYS A 103 -9.77 -10.04 1.27
CA CYS A 103 -10.52 -8.88 1.77
C CYS A 103 -11.49 -8.24 0.76
N GLY A 104 -11.76 -8.88 -0.38
CA GLY A 104 -12.69 -8.38 -1.40
C GLY A 104 -13.43 -9.47 -2.18
N ASP A 105 -13.48 -10.71 -1.68
CA ASP A 105 -14.09 -11.85 -2.37
C ASP A 105 -15.52 -12.19 -1.94
N CYS A 106 -16.08 -11.43 -0.98
CA CYS A 106 -17.39 -11.64 -0.38
C CYS A 106 -17.51 -12.94 0.44
N ILE A 107 -16.41 -13.40 1.03
CA ILE A 107 -16.35 -14.57 1.90
C ILE A 107 -15.66 -14.19 3.21
N ASP A 108 -16.24 -14.67 4.31
CA ASP A 108 -15.63 -14.74 5.64
C ASP A 108 -14.55 -15.85 5.62
N ASN A 109 -13.31 -15.49 5.32
CA ASN A 109 -12.17 -16.38 5.09
C ASN A 109 -11.44 -16.78 6.39
N ASP A 110 -11.45 -15.92 7.42
CA ASP A 110 -10.89 -16.22 8.75
C ASP A 110 -11.88 -16.94 9.70
N ASN A 111 -13.20 -16.80 9.46
CA ASN A 111 -14.32 -17.35 10.23
C ASN A 111 -14.62 -16.69 11.59
N ASP A 112 -14.32 -15.40 11.78
CA ASP A 112 -14.78 -14.60 12.92
C ASP A 112 -16.25 -14.13 12.79
N GLY A 113 -16.78 -14.04 11.56
CA GLY A 113 -18.12 -13.56 11.25
C GLY A 113 -18.21 -12.14 10.71
N LYS A 114 -17.08 -11.52 10.34
CA LYS A 114 -16.97 -10.38 9.42
C LYS A 114 -16.74 -10.86 7.98
N VAL A 115 -16.68 -9.90 7.06
CA VAL A 115 -16.53 -10.11 5.60
C VAL A 115 -15.91 -8.84 5.01
N ASP A 116 -14.81 -9.00 4.26
CA ASP A 116 -14.15 -7.94 3.48
C ASP A 116 -13.92 -6.66 4.32
N ASN A 117 -14.17 -5.46 3.76
CA ASN A 117 -14.13 -4.15 4.44
C ASN A 117 -15.03 -4.04 5.70
N GLY A 118 -15.90 -5.02 5.99
CA GLY A 118 -16.70 -5.10 7.21
C GLY A 118 -15.94 -5.72 8.39
N ASP A 119 -14.80 -6.35 8.08
CA ASP A 119 -13.70 -6.62 9.00
C ASP A 119 -12.82 -5.37 9.17
N ILE A 120 -12.20 -5.24 10.35
CA ILE A 120 -11.21 -4.23 10.68
C ILE A 120 -9.79 -4.71 10.34
N GLU A 121 -9.57 -6.03 10.26
CA GLU A 121 -8.33 -6.64 9.79
C GLU A 121 -8.04 -6.24 8.33
N CYS A 122 -9.07 -6.21 7.48
CA CYS A 122 -9.00 -5.73 6.10
C CYS A 122 -8.73 -4.22 6.00
N ILE A 123 -7.50 -3.85 5.65
CA ILE A 123 -7.06 -2.47 5.46
C ILE A 123 -7.43 -1.94 4.06
N SER A 124 -7.46 -2.85 3.08
CA SER A 124 -7.78 -2.63 1.67
C SER A 124 -8.49 -3.86 1.09
N PRO A 125 -9.44 -3.70 0.13
CA PRO A 125 -10.05 -4.83 -0.57
C PRO A 125 -9.09 -5.60 -1.50
N CYS A 126 -7.82 -5.18 -1.56
CA CYS A 126 -6.76 -5.87 -2.28
C CYS A 126 -5.86 -6.73 -1.37
N ASP A 127 -6.16 -6.85 -0.08
CA ASP A 127 -5.37 -7.63 0.88
C ASP A 127 -5.71 -9.14 0.78
N ASP A 128 -4.68 -9.99 0.72
CA ASP A 128 -4.72 -11.47 0.56
C ASP A 128 -4.72 -12.22 1.91
N ASP A 129 -5.05 -11.54 3.01
CA ASP A 129 -5.15 -12.10 4.37
C ASP A 129 -6.21 -11.31 5.16
N GLU A 130 -7.39 -11.89 5.36
CA GLU A 130 -8.45 -11.32 6.22
C GLU A 130 -8.21 -11.64 7.72
N GLY A 131 -7.31 -12.58 8.04
CA GLY A 131 -7.06 -13.03 9.41
C GLY A 131 -6.03 -12.20 10.19
N SER A 132 -5.44 -11.17 9.58
CA SER A 132 -4.46 -10.27 10.19
C SER A 132 -4.53 -8.88 9.58
N PHE A 133 -3.91 -7.89 10.22
CA PHE A 133 -3.77 -6.54 9.65
C PHE A 133 -2.69 -6.42 8.56
N ALA A 134 -2.00 -7.52 8.23
CA ALA A 134 -1.01 -7.57 7.18
C ALA A 134 -1.67 -7.82 5.83
N SER A 135 -1.20 -7.19 4.75
CA SER A 135 -1.81 -7.30 3.42
C SER A 135 -1.78 -8.71 2.80
N GLY A 136 -1.03 -9.67 3.35
CA GLY A 136 -0.80 -11.00 2.75
C GLY A 136 -0.06 -11.00 1.40
N LEU A 137 0.22 -9.83 0.80
CA LEU A 137 0.62 -9.70 -0.60
C LEU A 137 2.05 -10.25 -0.88
N PRO A 138 2.26 -11.06 -1.94
CA PRO A 138 3.57 -11.60 -2.31
C PRO A 138 4.60 -10.56 -2.80
N GLY A 139 5.16 -9.80 -1.87
CA GLY A 139 6.10 -8.73 -2.14
C GLY A 139 6.15 -7.71 -1.00
N ASP A 140 5.06 -7.57 -0.25
CA ASP A 140 4.97 -6.54 0.77
C ASP A 140 5.97 -6.73 1.90
N ASN A 141 6.58 -5.61 2.30
CA ASN A 141 7.57 -5.54 3.36
C ASN A 141 8.77 -6.50 3.18
N MET A 142 9.13 -6.85 1.93
CA MET A 142 10.24 -7.79 1.63
C MET A 142 11.58 -7.42 2.26
N ASP A 143 11.86 -6.13 2.48
CA ASP A 143 13.03 -5.69 3.25
C ASP A 143 12.64 -5.59 4.73
N PRO A 144 13.13 -6.48 5.61
CA PRO A 144 12.75 -6.49 7.03
C PRO A 144 13.28 -5.27 7.80
N CYS A 145 14.05 -4.38 7.15
CA CYS A 145 14.68 -3.23 7.74
C CYS A 145 14.33 -1.90 7.09
N ASN A 146 13.86 -1.85 5.85
CA ASN A 146 13.57 -0.62 5.12
C ASN A 146 12.13 -0.68 4.61
N GLN A 147 11.44 0.46 4.65
CA GLN A 147 10.01 0.56 4.41
C GLN A 147 9.75 1.72 3.45
N ASP A 148 8.81 1.47 2.55
CA ASP A 148 8.19 2.33 1.55
C ASP A 148 6.77 2.71 2.02
N CYS A 149 5.92 3.21 1.13
CA CYS A 149 4.51 3.39 1.46
C CYS A 149 3.80 2.04 1.63
N TYR A 150 3.37 1.71 2.85
CA TYR A 150 2.60 0.49 3.14
C TYR A 150 1.26 0.42 2.35
N PHE A 151 0.70 1.56 1.94
CA PHE A 151 -0.64 1.66 1.36
C PHE A 151 -0.67 1.90 -0.17
N ASP A 152 0.46 1.82 -0.87
CA ASP A 152 0.48 1.99 -2.34
C ASP A 152 0.54 0.65 -3.11
N GLY A 153 0.40 -0.47 -2.40
CA GLY A 153 0.31 -1.84 -2.92
C GLY A 153 1.61 -2.42 -3.45
N ASN A 154 2.72 -1.67 -3.47
CA ASN A 154 3.97 -2.17 -4.04
C ASN A 154 5.15 -2.05 -3.06
N SER A 155 6.18 -2.86 -3.32
CA SER A 155 7.41 -2.82 -2.54
C SER A 155 8.61 -2.35 -3.36
N GLY A 156 9.13 -1.20 -2.92
CA GLY A 156 10.34 -0.56 -3.36
C GLY A 156 10.17 0.94 -3.48
N ALA A 157 10.96 1.71 -2.73
CA ALA A 157 11.04 3.18 -2.73
C ALA A 157 11.41 3.89 -4.08
N GLY A 158 11.22 3.23 -5.22
CA GLY A 158 11.57 3.73 -6.55
C GLY A 158 10.58 4.73 -7.11
N ASP A 159 9.30 4.60 -6.76
CA ASP A 159 8.19 5.25 -7.46
C ASP A 159 7.53 6.35 -6.58
N ASP A 160 7.43 6.11 -5.26
CA ASP A 160 6.92 7.01 -4.22
C ASP A 160 8.03 7.84 -3.51
N LYS A 161 9.25 7.27 -3.41
CA LYS A 161 10.39 7.68 -2.58
C LYS A 161 10.16 7.64 -1.06
N CYS A 162 9.16 6.94 -0.54
CA CYS A 162 9.09 6.76 0.92
C CYS A 162 10.31 5.95 1.38
N ASN A 163 10.97 6.40 2.45
CA ASN A 163 12.10 5.66 3.00
C ASN A 163 12.16 5.82 4.51
N TRP A 164 11.78 4.76 5.21
CA TRP A 164 11.97 4.62 6.64
C TRP A 164 12.78 3.35 6.92
N SER A 165 13.45 3.31 8.08
CA SER A 165 14.09 2.08 8.54
C SER A 165 13.58 1.72 9.92
N LEU A 166 13.15 0.47 10.11
CA LEU A 166 12.69 -0.03 11.41
C LEU A 166 13.76 0.07 12.50
N LYS A 167 15.05 0.20 12.13
CA LYS A 167 16.17 0.51 13.04
C LYS A 167 16.01 1.85 13.76
N CYS A 168 15.18 2.74 13.25
CA CYS A 168 14.93 4.06 13.81
C CYS A 168 13.79 4.06 14.84
N ASP A 169 12.96 3.02 14.87
CA ASP A 169 11.79 2.94 15.74
C ASP A 169 12.15 2.32 17.12
N PRO A 170 12.05 3.09 18.22
CA PRO A 170 12.40 2.60 19.56
C PRO A 170 11.48 1.50 20.10
N ASN A 171 10.30 1.27 19.51
CA ASN A 171 9.41 0.16 19.88
C ASN A 171 9.80 -1.17 19.22
N ASN A 172 10.76 -1.15 18.28
CA ASN A 172 11.38 -2.33 17.67
C ASN A 172 10.41 -3.27 16.91
N PRO A 173 9.56 -2.76 15.98
CA PRO A 173 8.66 -3.61 15.20
C PRO A 173 9.41 -4.63 14.34
N GLY A 174 10.61 -4.30 13.83
CA GLY A 174 11.48 -5.22 13.07
C GLY A 174 12.07 -6.40 13.87
N GLY A 175 11.78 -6.52 15.17
CA GLY A 175 12.13 -7.68 15.99
C GLY A 175 13.63 -7.96 16.08
N ASP A 176 14.00 -9.25 16.08
CA ASP A 176 15.40 -9.71 16.04
C ASP A 176 16.02 -9.59 14.63
N THR A 177 15.20 -9.50 13.57
CA THR A 177 15.65 -9.41 12.18
C THR A 177 16.17 -8.02 11.85
N CYS A 178 15.48 -6.99 12.34
CA CYS A 178 15.90 -5.60 12.24
C CYS A 178 15.78 -4.86 13.58
N PRO A 179 16.74 -5.08 14.49
CA PRO A 179 16.70 -4.44 15.80
C PRO A 179 16.95 -2.93 15.71
N TYR A 180 16.23 -2.18 16.53
CA TYR A 180 16.42 -0.77 16.83
C TYR A 180 17.88 -0.47 17.16
N ASP A 181 18.46 0.52 16.46
CA ASP A 181 19.79 1.03 16.74
C ASP A 181 19.73 2.54 16.97
N PRO A 182 19.84 3.02 18.23
CA PRO A 182 19.87 4.46 18.54
C PRO A 182 21.08 5.19 17.93
N ASN A 183 22.05 4.46 17.39
CA ASN A 183 23.21 5.00 16.68
C ASN A 183 23.05 5.02 15.17
N TYR A 184 21.99 4.41 14.62
CA TYR A 184 21.67 4.52 13.20
C TYR A 184 21.45 5.99 12.82
N LYS A 185 21.75 6.36 11.57
CA LYS A 185 21.84 7.76 11.13
C LYS A 185 20.95 8.10 9.94
N ASN A 186 20.30 7.11 9.34
CA ASN A 186 19.35 7.31 8.25
C ASN A 186 17.93 7.24 8.81
N CYS A 187 17.66 8.07 9.82
CA CYS A 187 16.34 8.28 10.41
C CYS A 187 15.94 9.71 10.04
N PRO A 188 15.31 9.91 8.86
CA PRO A 188 15.02 11.25 8.38
C PRO A 188 13.86 11.87 9.19
N ASP A 189 14.06 13.07 9.73
CA ASP A 189 13.00 13.83 10.42
C ASP A 189 11.88 14.30 9.46
N MET A 190 12.08 14.17 8.14
CA MET A 190 11.15 14.56 7.08
C MET A 190 11.28 13.62 5.89
N GLN A 191 10.14 13.20 5.31
CA GLN A 191 10.10 12.42 4.07
C GLN A 191 10.25 13.31 2.83
N ASP A 192 10.54 12.72 1.66
CA ASP A 192 10.46 13.44 0.37
C ASP A 192 8.99 13.85 0.13
N GLN A 193 8.76 15.03 -0.45
CA GLN A 193 7.39 15.49 -0.72
C GLN A 193 6.63 14.50 -1.62
N GLN A 194 7.32 13.76 -2.49
CA GLN A 194 6.68 12.71 -3.30
C GLN A 194 6.09 11.59 -2.44
N CYS A 195 6.74 11.19 -1.35
CA CYS A 195 6.19 10.19 -0.43
C CYS A 195 4.83 10.67 0.11
N ASN A 196 4.78 11.92 0.58
CA ASN A 196 3.56 12.54 1.11
C ASN A 196 2.49 12.83 0.04
N ASP A 197 2.89 12.96 -1.23
CA ASP A 197 1.97 13.23 -2.35
C ASP A 197 1.38 11.94 -2.97
N PHE A 198 2.09 10.81 -2.89
CA PHE A 198 1.71 9.53 -3.49
C PHE A 198 1.20 8.49 -2.49
N CYS A 199 1.66 8.50 -1.24
CA CYS A 199 1.23 7.53 -0.23
C CYS A 199 -0.17 7.87 0.33
N PRO A 200 -1.20 7.03 0.16
CA PRO A 200 -2.59 7.34 0.52
C PRO A 200 -2.89 7.04 2.01
N VAL A 201 -2.09 7.59 2.92
CA VAL A 201 -2.11 7.24 4.35
C VAL A 201 -3.50 7.40 4.99
N PRO A 202 -4.14 6.31 5.49
CA PRO A 202 -5.45 6.37 6.14
C PRO A 202 -5.43 7.12 7.48
N ASN A 203 -6.61 7.49 7.98
CA ASN A 203 -6.75 8.23 9.23
C ASN A 203 -6.23 7.42 10.43
N GLY A 204 -5.26 7.97 11.16
CA GLY A 204 -4.62 7.32 12.31
C GLY A 204 -3.34 6.56 11.98
N CYS A 205 -2.84 6.59 10.74
CA CYS A 205 -1.63 5.89 10.30
C CYS A 205 -0.48 6.84 9.92
N ASP A 206 0.75 6.32 9.88
CA ASP A 206 1.86 6.90 9.10
C ASP A 206 2.10 6.11 7.81
N CYS A 207 2.94 6.60 6.89
CA CYS A 207 3.22 5.92 5.62
C CYS A 207 3.72 4.48 5.74
N PHE A 208 4.28 4.09 6.89
CA PHE A 208 5.09 2.88 7.05
C PHE A 208 4.33 1.79 7.80
N GLY A 209 2.99 1.86 7.77
CA GLY A 209 2.12 0.90 8.42
C GLY A 209 2.10 1.00 9.93
N CYS A 210 2.42 2.15 10.55
CA CYS A 210 2.22 2.35 11.98
C CYS A 210 0.86 3.03 12.25
N CYS A 211 -0.14 2.23 12.64
CA CYS A 211 -1.53 2.67 12.76
C CYS A 211 -2.07 2.62 14.19
N THR A 212 -2.94 3.57 14.53
CA THR A 212 -3.80 3.45 15.71
C THR A 212 -5.04 2.62 15.38
N ILE A 213 -5.09 1.40 15.90
CA ILE A 213 -6.26 0.53 15.83
C ILE A 213 -7.01 0.58 17.16
N THR A 214 -8.34 0.69 17.13
CA THR A 214 -9.18 0.70 18.34
C THR A 214 -9.94 -0.62 18.48
N VAL A 215 -9.75 -1.31 19.60
CA VAL A 215 -10.43 -2.57 19.93
C VAL A 215 -11.20 -2.40 21.23
N GLY A 216 -12.51 -2.22 21.12
CA GLY A 216 -13.36 -1.83 22.24
C GLY A 216 -12.99 -0.43 22.76
N ASP A 217 -12.80 -0.29 24.08
CA ASP A 217 -12.42 0.98 24.72
C ASP A 217 -10.89 1.26 24.71
N MET A 218 -10.08 0.50 23.96
CA MET A 218 -8.62 0.58 23.96
C MET A 218 -8.05 0.81 22.57
N SER A 219 -7.11 1.74 22.46
CA SER A 219 -6.39 2.03 21.21
C SER A 219 -4.93 1.58 21.30
N TYR A 220 -4.42 1.01 20.20
CA TYR A 220 -3.11 0.41 20.08
C TYR A 220 -2.37 0.99 18.88
N ASP A 221 -1.12 1.40 19.08
CA ASP A 221 -0.22 1.76 17.98
C ASP A 221 0.56 0.50 17.57
N ILE A 222 0.11 -0.14 16.48
CA ILE A 222 0.66 -1.39 15.95
C ILE A 222 1.28 -1.20 14.57
N TYR A 223 2.23 -2.06 14.25
CA TYR A 223 2.83 -2.18 12.93
C TYR A 223 2.04 -3.21 12.12
N LEU A 224 1.45 -2.79 11.01
CA LEU A 224 0.61 -3.63 10.14
C LEU A 224 1.41 -4.77 9.46
N GLY A 225 2.71 -4.58 9.22
CA GLY A 225 3.59 -5.62 8.67
C GLY A 225 3.95 -6.78 9.64
N ASP A 226 3.21 -6.95 10.73
CA ASP A 226 3.28 -8.10 11.62
C ASP A 226 2.22 -9.15 11.23
N PRO A 227 2.58 -10.25 10.53
CA PRO A 227 1.61 -11.21 9.99
C PRO A 227 0.94 -12.10 11.05
N ASP A 228 1.33 -12.00 12.33
CA ASP A 228 0.66 -12.67 13.44
C ASP A 228 -0.29 -11.70 14.21
N CYS A 229 -0.48 -10.47 13.71
CA CYS A 229 -1.24 -9.41 14.39
C CYS A 229 -2.69 -9.26 13.88
N SER A 230 -3.66 -9.46 14.76
CA SER A 230 -5.09 -9.30 14.52
C SER A 230 -5.81 -8.78 15.77
N VAL A 231 -7.11 -8.47 15.72
CA VAL A 231 -7.94 -8.12 16.89
C VAL A 231 -7.84 -9.20 17.98
N GLN A 232 -7.75 -10.47 17.59
CA GLN A 232 -7.62 -11.60 18.52
C GLN A 232 -6.26 -11.64 19.23
N THR A 233 -5.20 -11.12 18.60
CA THR A 233 -3.81 -11.11 19.14
C THR A 233 -3.30 -9.72 19.55
N ILE A 234 -4.13 -8.67 19.46
CA ILE A 234 -3.79 -7.23 19.54
C ILE A 234 -2.80 -6.83 20.66
N ASP A 235 -2.89 -7.43 21.85
CA ASP A 235 -1.98 -7.18 22.98
C ASP A 235 -0.52 -7.62 22.72
N SER A 236 -0.32 -8.55 21.79
CA SER A 236 0.95 -9.22 21.45
C SER A 236 1.61 -8.70 20.17
N CYS A 237 0.88 -7.92 19.37
CA CYS A 237 1.37 -7.34 18.11
C CYS A 237 2.66 -6.53 18.29
N ALA A 238 3.46 -6.49 17.22
CA ALA A 238 4.56 -5.56 17.05
C ALA A 238 4.07 -4.12 17.22
N LYS A 239 4.68 -3.39 18.16
CA LYS A 239 4.38 -1.99 18.42
C LYS A 239 5.37 -1.12 17.66
N CYS A 240 4.92 0.05 17.26
CA CYS A 240 5.70 1.00 16.47
C CYS A 240 5.59 2.43 17.02
N THR A 241 6.35 3.33 16.43
CA THR A 241 6.36 4.77 16.72
C THR A 241 6.09 5.52 15.44
N LYS A 242 4.94 6.21 15.37
CA LYS A 242 4.50 6.90 14.15
C LYS A 242 5.50 7.94 13.65
N GLN A 243 5.65 8.02 12.34
CA GLN A 243 6.43 9.00 11.62
C GLN A 243 5.62 10.27 11.37
N GLU A 244 5.73 11.20 12.31
CA GLU A 244 5.17 12.57 12.28
C GLU A 244 5.39 13.32 10.95
N ALA A 245 6.42 12.94 10.16
CA ALA A 245 6.73 13.51 8.85
C ALA A 245 5.65 13.25 7.78
N CYS A 246 4.87 12.17 7.93
CA CYS A 246 3.76 11.80 7.02
C CYS A 246 2.60 11.09 7.74
N LEU A 247 2.51 11.24 9.06
CA LEU A 247 1.36 10.86 9.87
C LEU A 247 0.11 11.58 9.34
N ASN A 248 -0.93 10.82 8.99
CA ASN A 248 -2.29 11.32 8.91
C ASN A 248 -2.96 11.10 10.28
N PRO A 249 -3.01 12.10 11.17
CA PRO A 249 -3.49 11.92 12.53
C PRO A 249 -5.00 11.67 12.54
N CYS A 250 -5.46 10.89 13.51
CA CYS A 250 -6.89 10.76 13.78
C CYS A 250 -7.42 12.02 14.50
N VAL A 251 -8.38 12.75 13.93
CA VAL A 251 -9.01 13.94 14.57
C VAL A 251 -10.52 13.76 14.76
N PRO A 252 -10.97 13.03 15.80
CA PRO A 252 -12.40 12.81 16.08
C PRO A 252 -13.21 14.09 16.27
N GLU A 253 -12.59 15.21 16.67
CA GLU A 253 -13.24 16.52 16.77
C GLU A 253 -13.70 17.08 15.40
N ASN A 254 -13.12 16.61 14.30
CA ASN A 254 -13.53 16.94 12.93
C ASN A 254 -14.60 15.98 12.39
N CYS A 255 -15.05 14.98 13.15
CA CYS A 255 -15.84 13.84 12.67
C CYS A 255 -15.09 12.87 11.74
N GLU A 256 -13.76 12.83 11.82
CA GLU A 256 -12.98 11.75 11.21
C GLU A 256 -13.23 10.43 11.96
N VAL A 257 -13.28 9.34 11.20
CA VAL A 257 -13.27 7.97 11.72
C VAL A 257 -11.90 7.37 11.44
N CYS A 258 -11.48 6.43 12.28
CA CYS A 258 -10.19 5.73 12.23
C CYS A 258 -10.43 4.24 12.54
N PHE A 259 -9.47 3.36 12.25
CA PHE A 259 -9.67 1.91 12.35
C PHE A 259 -10.25 1.46 13.71
N GLY A 260 -11.38 0.76 13.64
CA GLY A 260 -12.11 0.22 14.80
C GLY A 260 -12.87 1.22 15.65
N GLN A 261 -13.03 2.46 15.18
CA GLN A 261 -13.83 3.48 15.87
C GLN A 261 -15.23 3.59 15.29
N ASP A 262 -16.23 3.66 16.17
CA ASP A 262 -17.55 4.20 15.82
C ASP A 262 -17.46 5.70 15.47
N LEU A 263 -18.46 6.19 14.74
CA LEU A 263 -18.58 7.62 14.44
C LEU A 263 -18.55 8.49 15.72
N PRO A 264 -17.72 9.55 15.79
CA PRO A 264 -17.56 10.34 17.02
C PRO A 264 -18.88 10.96 17.54
N PRO A 265 -19.09 11.02 18.87
CA PRO A 265 -20.34 11.51 19.45
C PRO A 265 -20.69 12.96 19.07
N GLY A 266 -21.80 13.12 18.36
CA GLY A 266 -22.30 14.43 17.89
C GLY A 266 -22.12 14.67 16.39
N CYS A 267 -21.43 13.76 15.71
CA CYS A 267 -21.36 13.71 14.25
C CYS A 267 -22.57 12.95 13.68
N GLU A 268 -23.06 13.34 12.50
CA GLU A 268 -24.15 12.64 11.79
C GLU A 268 -23.62 11.70 10.68
N MET A 269 -22.40 11.94 10.21
CA MET A 269 -21.68 11.19 9.17
C MET A 269 -20.16 11.45 9.33
N PRO A 270 -19.28 10.57 8.81
CA PRO A 270 -17.84 10.86 8.74
C PRO A 270 -17.58 12.14 7.93
N MET A 271 -16.50 12.85 8.27
CA MET A 271 -15.96 13.92 7.42
C MET A 271 -14.65 13.48 6.78
N CYS A 272 -14.50 13.85 5.51
CA CYS A 272 -13.40 13.44 4.65
C CYS A 272 -12.73 14.66 4.04
N ASP A 273 -11.40 14.73 4.16
CA ASP A 273 -10.59 15.75 3.47
C ASP A 273 -10.63 15.58 1.94
N LYS A 274 -10.84 14.34 1.47
CA LYS A 274 -10.99 13.94 0.07
C LYS A 274 -11.99 12.78 -0.01
N GLY A 275 -12.76 12.71 -1.10
CA GLY A 275 -13.80 11.70 -1.29
C GLY A 275 -15.13 12.08 -0.65
N ASP A 276 -16.16 11.29 -0.94
CA ASP A 276 -17.43 11.34 -0.23
C ASP A 276 -17.36 10.47 1.04
N SER A 277 -18.16 10.78 2.06
CA SER A 277 -18.31 9.94 3.25
C SER A 277 -19.04 8.64 2.90
N CYS A 278 -18.71 7.56 3.60
CA CYS A 278 -19.34 6.25 3.39
C CYS A 278 -19.61 5.49 4.70
N THR A 279 -20.34 4.40 4.57
CA THR A 279 -20.58 3.41 5.61
C THR A 279 -20.43 2.00 5.06
N VAL A 280 -19.73 1.13 5.78
CA VAL A 280 -19.68 -0.32 5.46
C VAL A 280 -20.77 -1.05 6.25
N ASP A 281 -21.44 -2.02 5.62
CA ASP A 281 -22.36 -2.94 6.28
C ASP A 281 -21.64 -4.20 6.80
N ALA A 282 -22.37 -5.06 7.52
CA ALA A 282 -21.80 -6.28 8.11
C ALA A 282 -21.46 -7.39 7.10
N MET A 283 -21.56 -7.11 5.80
CA MET A 283 -21.22 -8.01 4.69
C MET A 283 -20.19 -7.37 3.75
N GLY A 284 -19.40 -6.40 4.23
CA GLY A 284 -18.35 -5.74 3.45
C GLY A 284 -18.84 -4.70 2.44
N ASN A 285 -20.16 -4.53 2.25
CA ASN A 285 -20.67 -3.58 1.27
C ASN A 285 -20.52 -2.16 1.77
N ASP A 286 -19.91 -1.29 0.96
CA ASP A 286 -19.99 0.15 1.14
C ASP A 286 -20.89 0.84 0.11
N ASP A 287 -21.14 2.13 0.31
CA ASP A 287 -21.91 3.00 -0.58
C ASP A 287 -21.03 3.86 -1.51
N CYS A 288 -19.78 3.47 -1.71
CA CYS A 288 -18.87 4.14 -2.65
C CYS A 288 -19.19 3.80 -4.11
N GLY A 289 -18.71 4.65 -5.03
CA GLY A 289 -18.86 4.44 -6.47
C GLY A 289 -17.77 3.54 -7.06
N ASP A 290 -18.05 2.92 -8.21
CA ASP A 290 -17.14 2.03 -8.95
C ASP A 290 -15.66 2.50 -8.93
N GLY A 291 -14.76 1.66 -8.43
CA GLY A 291 -13.31 1.93 -8.33
C GLY A 291 -12.87 2.67 -7.06
N LEU A 292 -13.79 2.91 -6.13
CA LEU A 292 -13.51 3.39 -4.78
C LEU A 292 -13.92 2.33 -3.75
N PHE A 293 -13.39 2.42 -2.53
CA PHE A 293 -13.82 1.65 -1.37
C PHE A 293 -13.84 2.53 -0.11
N CYS A 294 -14.55 2.09 0.92
CA CYS A 294 -14.70 2.84 2.16
C CYS A 294 -13.55 2.58 3.16
N SER A 295 -12.50 3.40 3.11
CA SER A 295 -11.43 3.37 4.11
C SER A 295 -11.70 4.40 5.20
N THR A 296 -11.78 3.96 6.46
CA THR A 296 -11.96 4.84 7.64
C THR A 296 -13.14 5.82 7.53
N GLY A 297 -14.24 5.40 6.89
CA GLY A 297 -15.45 6.21 6.67
C GLY A 297 -15.41 7.15 5.46
N CYS A 298 -14.39 7.05 4.61
CA CYS A 298 -14.21 7.87 3.41
C CYS A 298 -13.99 7.03 2.15
N CYS A 299 -14.68 7.39 1.05
CA CYS A 299 -14.48 6.75 -0.25
C CYS A 299 -13.14 7.14 -0.86
N VAL A 300 -12.18 6.21 -0.85
CA VAL A 300 -10.84 6.39 -1.41
C VAL A 300 -10.64 5.48 -2.64
N PRO A 301 -9.73 5.82 -3.58
CA PRO A 301 -9.43 4.94 -4.70
C PRO A 301 -8.91 3.59 -4.25
N ILE A 302 -9.39 2.51 -4.89
CA ILE A 302 -8.76 1.19 -4.76
C ILE A 302 -7.38 1.27 -5.42
N ILE A 303 -6.32 0.96 -4.66
CA ILE A 303 -4.96 0.84 -5.19
C ILE A 303 -4.62 -0.65 -5.27
N PRO A 304 -4.39 -1.21 -6.47
CA PRO A 304 -3.93 -2.58 -6.62
C PRO A 304 -2.48 -2.74 -6.16
N GLY A 305 -2.15 -3.94 -5.64
CA GLY A 305 -0.78 -4.43 -5.49
C GLY A 305 -0.43 -5.56 -6.47
#